data_AF-A0A7J8GY85-F1
#
_entry.id   AF-A0A7J8GY85-F1
#
_cell.length_a   1.000
_cell.length_b   1.000
_cell.length_c   1.000
_cell.angle_alpha   90.00
_cell.angle_beta   90.00
_cell.angle_gamma   90.00
#
_symmetry.space_group_name_H-M   'P 1'
#
loop_
_entity.id
_entity.type
_entity.pdbx_description
1 polymer ?
#
loop_
_entity_poly.entity_id
_entity_poly.type
_entity_poly.pdbx_seq_one_letter_code
_entity_poly.pdbx_strand_id
1 'polypeptide(L)'
;MDRALQEAHRVLKPGGQFLCLEFSHVDNTFISRLYDLYSFQVIPVLGKVIAGDWKSYQYLIESIRLFPSQEEFKEIIEDAGFRKVTYENLTSGIVAIHSGFKL
;
A
#
# COMPACT_ATOMS: atom_id res chain seq x y z
N MET A 1 -7.55 3.17 8.56
CA MET A 1 -6.80 4.08 7.68
C MET A 1 -7.42 5.48 7.69
N ASP A 2 -8.74 5.56 7.61
CA ASP A 2 -9.53 6.79 7.51
C ASP A 2 -9.21 7.83 8.59
N ARG A 3 -9.11 7.39 9.86
CA ARG A 3 -8.75 8.28 10.98
C ARG A 3 -7.38 8.94 10.80
N ALA A 4 -6.40 8.20 10.28
CA ALA A 4 -5.06 8.73 10.07
C ALA A 4 -5.04 9.76 8.92
N LEU A 5 -5.78 9.51 7.85
CA LEU A 5 -5.92 10.44 6.72
C LEU A 5 -6.70 11.69 7.10
N GLN A 6 -7.77 11.55 7.88
CA GLN A 6 -8.51 12.70 8.43
C GLN A 6 -7.61 13.55 9.34
N GLU A 7 -6.78 12.93 10.16
CA GLU A 7 -5.85 13.65 11.01
C GLU A 7 -4.74 14.33 10.19
N ALA A 8 -4.20 13.66 9.17
CA ALA A 8 -3.27 14.25 8.21
C ALA A 8 -3.90 15.48 7.51
N HIS A 9 -5.15 15.37 7.08
CA HIS A 9 -5.90 16.47 6.52
C HIS A 9 -6.10 17.60 7.54
N ARG A 10 -6.45 17.29 8.79
CA ARG A 10 -6.65 18.29 9.86
C ARG A 10 -5.40 19.11 10.11
N VAL A 11 -4.22 18.48 10.21
CA VAL A 11 -2.95 19.14 10.56
C VAL A 11 -2.30 19.90 9.40
N LEU A 12 -2.61 19.54 8.15
CA LEU A 12 -2.10 20.26 6.99
C LEU A 12 -2.66 21.68 6.93
N LYS A 13 -1.85 22.63 6.44
CA LYS A 13 -2.32 23.99 6.12
C LYS A 13 -3.15 23.97 4.84
N PRO A 14 -4.08 24.93 4.64
CA PRO A 14 -4.67 25.16 3.31
C PRO A 14 -3.58 25.37 2.25
N GLY A 15 -3.71 24.72 1.11
CA GLY A 15 -2.68 24.60 0.06
C GLY A 15 -1.61 23.53 0.32
N GLY A 16 -1.64 22.84 1.46
CA GLY A 16 -0.68 21.79 1.80
C GLY A 16 -0.88 20.53 0.96
N GLN A 17 0.23 19.86 0.63
CA GLN A 17 0.23 18.60 -0.12
C GLN A 17 0.46 17.41 0.82
N PHE A 18 -0.37 16.39 0.69
CA PHE A 18 -0.17 15.06 1.25
C PHE A 18 0.51 14.17 0.21
N LEU A 19 1.51 13.41 0.65
CA LEU A 19 2.25 12.44 -0.15
C LEU A 19 2.40 11.15 0.67
N CYS A 20 2.00 10.02 0.09
CA CYS A 20 2.07 8.70 0.72
C CYS A 20 2.74 7.73 -0.23
N LEU A 21 3.90 7.20 0.15
CA LEU A 21 4.60 6.13 -0.56
C LEU A 21 4.27 4.83 0.15
N GLU A 22 3.51 3.95 -0.50
CA GLU A 22 3.19 2.64 0.07
C GLU A 22 3.22 1.52 -0.96
N PHE A 23 3.31 0.30 -0.46
CA PHE A 23 3.12 -0.89 -1.29
C PHE A 23 1.70 -0.92 -1.85
N SER A 24 1.59 -1.37 -3.09
CA SER A 24 0.32 -1.42 -3.79
C SER A 24 0.20 -2.71 -4.60
N HIS A 25 -0.96 -2.88 -5.23
CA HIS A 25 -1.24 -4.04 -6.05
C HIS A 25 -0.50 -3.96 -7.39
N VAL A 26 0.20 -5.04 -7.72
CA VAL A 26 0.85 -5.19 -9.03
C VAL A 26 -0.24 -5.37 -10.08
N ASP A 27 -0.27 -4.50 -11.09
CA ASP A 27 -1.27 -4.52 -12.18
C ASP A 27 -1.26 -5.82 -13.00
N ASN A 28 -0.20 -6.63 -12.85
CA ASN A 28 0.00 -7.86 -13.61
C ASN A 28 -0.51 -9.10 -12.86
N THR A 29 -1.63 -9.65 -13.32
CA THR A 29 -2.27 -10.87 -12.78
C THR A 29 -1.33 -12.09 -12.76
N PHE A 30 -0.33 -12.17 -13.65
CA PHE A 30 0.68 -13.22 -13.64
C PHE A 30 1.63 -13.11 -12.44
N ILE A 31 2.03 -11.88 -12.09
CA ILE A 31 2.91 -11.65 -10.93
C ILE A 31 2.16 -11.93 -9.65
N SER A 32 0.90 -11.51 -9.53
CA SER A 32 0.05 -11.86 -8.37
C SER A 32 -0.04 -13.37 -8.16
N ARG A 33 -0.26 -14.13 -9.24
CA ARG A 33 -0.36 -15.61 -9.19
C ARG A 33 0.97 -16.29 -8.90
N LEU A 34 2.08 -15.75 -9.42
CA LEU A 34 3.44 -16.22 -9.11
C LEU A 34 3.81 -15.90 -7.66
N TYR A 35 3.36 -14.74 -7.17
CA TYR A 35 3.52 -14.33 -5.77
C TYR A 35 2.71 -15.24 -4.85
N ASP A 36 1.48 -15.60 -5.20
CA ASP A 36 0.69 -16.60 -4.46
C ASP A 36 1.40 -17.95 -4.42
N LEU A 37 1.89 -18.46 -5.57
CA LEU A 37 2.62 -19.73 -5.61
C LEU A 37 3.91 -19.68 -4.77
N TYR A 38 4.69 -18.61 -4.91
CA TYR A 38 5.89 -18.38 -4.10
C TYR A 38 5.53 -18.26 -2.62
N SER A 39 4.41 -17.61 -2.29
CA SER A 39 3.93 -17.46 -0.93
C SER A 39 3.63 -18.81 -0.28
N PHE A 40 2.89 -19.67 -0.98
CA PHE A 40 2.48 -20.98 -0.49
C PHE A 40 3.63 -22.00 -0.41
N GLN A 41 4.63 -21.90 -1.29
CA GLN A 41 5.70 -22.90 -1.38
C GLN A 41 7.02 -22.48 -0.74
N VAL A 42 7.38 -21.20 -0.86
CA VAL A 42 8.73 -20.73 -0.53
C VAL A 42 8.78 -20.08 0.84
N ILE A 43 7.76 -19.31 1.24
CA ILE A 43 7.75 -18.71 2.59
C ILE A 43 7.90 -19.82 3.64
N PRO A 44 7.07 -20.89 3.70
CA PRO A 44 7.16 -21.92 4.76
C PRO A 44 8.55 -22.56 4.90
N VAL A 45 9.28 -22.67 3.78
CA VAL A 45 10.61 -23.26 3.72
C VAL A 45 11.68 -22.26 4.15
N LEU A 46 11.62 -21.00 3.68
CA LEU A 46 12.55 -19.94 4.10
C LEU A 46 12.37 -19.58 5.59
N GLY A 47 11.13 -19.60 6.08
CA GLY A 47 10.78 -19.39 7.49
C GLY A 47 11.42 -20.40 8.44
N LYS A 48 11.60 -21.63 7.96
CA LYS A 48 12.23 -22.73 8.70
C LYS A 48 13.76 -22.65 8.68
N VAL A 49 14.35 -21.98 7.68
CA VAL A 49 15.81 -22.03 7.40
C VAL A 49 16.54 -20.73 7.80
N ILE A 50 15.91 -19.56 7.72
CA ILE A 50 16.68 -18.28 7.73
C ILE A 50 16.50 -17.44 9.00
N ALA A 51 15.28 -17.30 9.56
CA ALA A 51 15.03 -16.10 10.39
C ALA A 51 14.76 -16.31 11.89
N GLY A 52 14.26 -17.46 12.36
CA GLY A 52 13.74 -17.55 13.74
C GLY A 52 12.54 -16.62 14.05
N ASP A 53 12.19 -15.71 13.13
CA ASP A 53 11.02 -14.82 13.18
C ASP A 53 10.22 -14.89 11.88
N TRP A 54 9.61 -16.06 11.67
CA TRP A 54 8.61 -16.34 10.65
C TRP A 54 7.48 -15.30 10.57
N LYS A 55 7.09 -14.76 11.74
CA LYS A 55 5.88 -13.96 11.88
C LYS A 55 6.03 -12.59 11.22
N SER A 56 7.20 -11.97 11.28
CA SER A 56 7.44 -10.65 10.68
C SER A 56 7.32 -10.66 9.14
N TYR A 57 7.82 -11.71 8.47
CA TYR A 57 7.69 -11.84 7.02
C TYR A 57 6.27 -12.20 6.60
N GLN A 58 5.61 -13.09 7.35
CA GLN A 58 4.20 -13.40 7.10
C GLN A 58 3.34 -12.14 7.27
N TYR A 59 3.58 -11.36 8.33
CA TYR A 59 2.89 -10.10 8.57
C TYR A 59 3.09 -9.10 7.44
N LEU A 60 4.31 -8.93 6.92
CA LEU A 60 4.58 -8.05 5.79
C LEU A 60 3.74 -8.43 4.56
N ILE A 61 3.68 -9.72 4.25
CA ILE A 61 2.97 -10.22 3.06
C ILE A 61 1.45 -10.12 3.27
N GLU A 62 0.96 -10.43 4.47
CA GLU A 62 -0.44 -10.23 4.83
C GLU A 62 -0.82 -8.74 4.79
N SER A 63 0.05 -7.84 5.28
CA SER A 63 -0.22 -6.40 5.27
C SER A 63 -0.31 -5.84 3.85
N ILE A 64 0.53 -6.33 2.93
CA ILE A 64 0.46 -5.92 1.51
C ILE A 64 -0.86 -6.38 0.89
N ARG A 65 -1.33 -7.60 1.20
CA ARG A 65 -2.61 -8.14 0.67
C ARG A 65 -3.84 -7.42 1.21
N LEU A 66 -3.78 -6.96 2.46
CA LEU A 66 -4.89 -6.25 3.11
C LEU A 66 -4.94 -4.77 2.73
N PHE A 67 -3.87 -4.23 2.14
CA PHE A 67 -3.82 -2.83 1.72
C PHE A 67 -4.72 -2.63 0.49
N PRO A 68 -5.49 -1.54 0.39
CA PRO A 68 -6.33 -1.29 -0.77
C PRO A 68 -5.51 -1.12 -2.06
N SER A 69 -6.15 -1.35 -3.20
CA SER A 69 -5.58 -1.03 -4.51
C SER A 69 -5.34 0.47 -4.67
N GLN A 70 -4.61 0.86 -5.72
CA GLN A 70 -4.29 2.24 -6.03
C GLN A 70 -5.53 3.13 -6.09
N GLU A 71 -6.56 2.67 -6.81
CA GLU A 71 -7.78 3.44 -7.04
C GLU A 71 -8.63 3.51 -5.76
N GLU A 72 -8.80 2.39 -5.06
CA GLU A 72 -9.51 2.36 -3.77
C GLU A 72 -8.82 3.28 -2.74
N PHE A 73 -7.48 3.26 -2.68
CA PHE A 73 -6.77 4.11 -1.73
C PHE A 73 -6.89 5.59 -2.10
N LYS A 74 -6.89 5.91 -3.40
CA LYS A 74 -7.18 7.26 -3.87
C LYS A 74 -8.57 7.73 -3.44
N GLU A 75 -9.61 6.90 -3.59
CA GLU A 75 -10.96 7.20 -3.14
C GLU A 75 -11.01 7.47 -1.63
N ILE A 76 -10.34 6.64 -0.82
CA ILE A 76 -10.25 6.82 0.63
C ILE A 76 -9.57 8.17 0.99
N ILE A 77 -8.55 8.59 0.23
CA ILE A 77 -7.89 9.89 0.43
C ILE A 77 -8.83 11.04 0.04
N GLU A 78 -9.61 10.91 -1.04
CA GLU A 78 -10.61 11.90 -1.45
C GLU A 78 -11.72 12.06 -0.39
N ASP A 79 -12.21 10.95 0.16
CA ASP A 79 -13.20 10.89 1.23
C ASP A 79 -12.70 11.53 2.53
N ALA A 80 -11.40 11.48 2.79
CA ALA A 80 -10.77 12.17 3.92
C ALA A 80 -10.75 13.70 3.77
N GLY A 81 -11.11 14.24 2.60
CA GLY A 81 -11.25 15.68 2.34
C GLY A 81 -10.18 16.26 1.41
N PHE A 82 -9.20 15.46 0.98
CA PHE A 82 -8.21 15.90 0.01
C PHE A 82 -8.83 16.10 -1.38
N ARG A 83 -8.17 16.90 -2.21
CA ARG A 83 -8.60 17.24 -3.57
C ARG A 83 -7.45 17.06 -4.54
N LYS A 84 -7.79 16.90 -5.83
CA LYS A 84 -6.84 16.61 -6.90
C LYS A 84 -5.95 15.41 -6.57
N VAL A 85 -6.58 14.34 -6.07
CA VAL A 85 -5.85 13.16 -5.64
C VAL A 85 -5.42 12.36 -6.86
N THR A 86 -4.14 12.04 -6.92
CA THR A 86 -3.55 11.24 -8.00
C THR A 86 -2.61 10.20 -7.40
N TYR A 87 -2.27 9.19 -8.19
CA TYR A 87 -1.20 8.26 -7.83
C TYR A 87 -0.25 8.02 -9.01
N GLU A 88 0.98 7.64 -8.68
CA GLU A 88 1.99 7.22 -9.64
C GLU A 88 2.51 5.83 -9.25
N ASN A 89 2.41 4.88 -10.17
CA ASN A 89 2.93 3.53 -9.99
C ASN A 89 4.43 3.49 -10.23
N LEU A 90 5.17 2.95 -9.26
CA LEU A 90 6.59 2.65 -9.34
C LEU A 90 6.79 1.14 -9.47
N THR A 91 7.81 0.74 -10.22
CA THR A 91 8.18 -0.68 -10.41
C THR A 91 6.97 -1.54 -10.82
N SER A 92 6.21 -1.05 -11.81
CA SER A 92 5.00 -1.73 -12.34
C SER A 92 3.90 -1.98 -11.30
N GLY A 93 3.78 -1.10 -10.29
CA GLY A 93 2.68 -1.11 -9.32
C GLY A 93 2.98 -1.83 -8.00
N ILE A 94 4.19 -2.35 -7.81
CA ILE A 94 4.62 -2.89 -6.49
C ILE A 94 4.54 -1.79 -5.42
N VAL A 95 4.87 -0.56 -5.82
CA VAL A 95 4.83 0.62 -4.95
C VAL A 95 4.07 1.71 -5.69
N ALA A 96 3.27 2.50 -4.97
CA ALA A 96 2.60 3.66 -5.51
C ALA A 96 2.86 4.88 -4.62
N ILE A 97 2.99 6.04 -5.26
CA ILE A 97 2.97 7.33 -4.57
C ILE A 97 1.59 7.95 -4.77
N HIS A 98 0.82 8.09 -3.70
CA HIS A 98 -0.43 8.84 -3.69
C HIS A 98 -0.17 10.27 -3.27
N SER A 99 -0.77 11.22 -4.00
CA SER A 99 -0.65 12.64 -3.72
C SER A 99 -2.02 13.30 -3.68
N GLY A 100 -2.21 14.28 -2.81
CA GLY A 100 -3.45 15.05 -2.72
C GLY A 100 -3.25 16.39 -2.04
N PHE A 101 -4.11 17.36 -2.31
CA PHE A 101 -4.01 18.71 -1.73
C PHE A 101 -5.15 18.98 -0.75
N LYS A 102 -4.83 19.64 0.36
CA LYS A 102 -5.83 20.29 1.21
C LYS A 102 -6.12 21.66 0.60
N LEU A 103 -7.30 21.84 0.01
CA LEU A 103 -7.74 23.11 -0.55
C LEU A 103 -8.56 23.91 0.47
#